data_AF-A0A098TIY8-F1
#
_entry.id   AF-A0A098TIY8-F1
#
_cell.length_a   1.000
_cell.length_b   1.000
_cell.length_c   1.000
_cell.angle_alpha   90.00
_cell.angle_beta   90.00
_cell.angle_gamma   90.00
#
_symmetry.space_group_name_H-M   'P 1'
#
loop_
_entity.id
_entity.type
_entity.pdbx_description
1 polymer ?
#
loop_
_entity_poly.entity_id
_entity_poly.type
_entity_poly.pdbx_seq_one_letter_code
_entity_poly.pdbx_strand_id
1 'polypeptide(L)' 'MTRPRSPDLPPGWTYEAAVAKIEAIIAKIEDGELELAHVFDQFAIAVNHLHQCEAFLAQRQHQMDLLIETLINDPDL' A
#
# COMPACT_ATOMS: atom_id res chain seq x y z
N MET A 1 5.16 9.04 21.10
CA MET A 1 4.58 7.97 20.26
C MET A 1 3.67 8.63 19.24
N THR A 2 4.09 8.68 17.99
CA THR A 2 3.34 9.34 16.92
C THR A 2 2.28 8.34 16.42
N ARG A 3 1.00 8.65 16.60
CA ARG A 3 -0.11 7.84 16.09
C ARG A 3 0.10 7.65 14.58
N PRO A 4 0.08 6.42 14.02
CA PRO A 4 0.20 6.25 12.59
C PRO A 4 -0.93 7.03 11.92
N ARG A 5 -0.55 7.98 11.06
CA ARG A 5 -1.50 8.80 10.30
C ARG A 5 -2.30 7.85 9.42
N SER A 6 -3.62 7.89 9.52
CA SER A 6 -4.48 7.12 8.61
C SER A 6 -4.08 7.47 7.17
N PRO A 7 -3.83 6.45 6.32
CA PRO A 7 -3.45 6.71 4.94
C PRO A 7 -4.59 7.45 4.24
N ASP A 8 -4.25 8.52 3.52
CA ASP A 8 -5.20 9.25 2.69
C ASP A 8 -5.45 8.43 1.42
N LEU A 9 -6.40 7.49 1.54
CA LEU A 9 -6.74 6.55 0.48
C LEU A 9 -7.93 7.08 -0.32
N PRO A 10 -7.89 7.00 -1.66
CA PRO A 10 -9.03 7.38 -2.49
C PRO A 10 -10.30 6.60 -2.15
N PRO A 11 -11.50 7.18 -2.38
CA PRO A 11 -12.76 6.45 -2.23
C PRO A 11 -12.79 5.18 -3.09
N GLY A 12 -13.19 4.05 -2.50
CA GLY A 12 -13.26 2.75 -3.18
C GLY A 12 -11.91 2.09 -3.43
N TRP A 13 -10.83 2.60 -2.83
CA TRP A 13 -9.51 1.97 -2.91
C TRP A 13 -9.49 0.62 -2.18
N THR A 14 -8.78 -0.35 -2.77
CA THR A 14 -8.44 -1.64 -2.16
C THR A 14 -6.98 -1.96 -2.43
N TYR A 15 -6.35 -2.73 -1.53
CA TYR A 15 -4.94 -3.12 -1.67
C TYR A 15 -4.74 -3.92 -2.96
N GLU A 16 -5.63 -4.87 -3.23
CA GLU A 16 -5.58 -5.75 -4.38
C GLU A 16 -5.72 -4.97 -5.70
N ALA A 17 -6.61 -3.96 -5.74
CA ALA A 17 -6.73 -3.10 -6.92
C ALA A 17 -5.49 -2.21 -7.13
N ALA A 18 -4.86 -1.75 -6.05
CA ALA A 18 -3.61 -0.98 -6.14
C ALA A 18 -2.45 -1.85 -6.65
N VAL A 19 -2.32 -3.08 -6.15
CA VAL A 19 -1.33 -4.05 -6.62
C VAL A 19 -1.53 -4.37 -8.10
N ALA A 20 -2.77 -4.67 -8.52
CA ALA A 20 -3.06 -4.95 -9.93
C ALA A 20 -2.70 -3.77 -10.86
N LYS A 21 -2.88 -2.53 -10.40
CA LYS A 21 -2.44 -1.33 -11.15
C LYS A 21 -0.93 -1.24 -11.24
N ILE A 22 -0.21 -1.52 -10.15
CA ILE A 22 1.26 -1.54 -10.14
C ILE A 22 1.78 -2.58 -11.13
N GLU A 23 1.26 -3.80 -11.09
CA GLU A 23 1.64 -4.88 -12.01
C GLU A 23 1.41 -4.50 -13.47
N ALA A 24 0.25 -3.90 -13.78
CA ALA A 24 -0.04 -3.42 -15.13
C ALA A 24 0.93 -2.32 -15.60
N ILE A 25 1.34 -1.42 -14.69
CA ILE A 25 2.34 -0.40 -14.98
C ILE A 25 3.70 -1.03 -15.26
N ILE A 26 4.14 -1.96 -14.42
CA ILE A 26 5.44 -2.65 -14.58
C ILE A 26 5.47 -3.37 -15.92
N ALA A 27 4.44 -4.15 -16.25
CA ALA A 27 4.36 -4.85 -17.53
C ALA A 27 4.45 -3.88 -18.73
N LYS A 28 3.82 -2.70 -18.63
CA LYS A 28 3.87 -1.68 -19.68
C LYS A 28 5.25 -1.03 -19.81
N ILE A 29 5.99 -0.87 -18.72
CA ILE A 29 7.37 -0.37 -18.75
C ILE A 29 8.30 -1.43 -19.35
N GLU A 30 8.11 -2.69 -18.98
CA GLU A 30 8.93 -3.82 -19.44
C GLU A 30 8.76 -4.15 -20.94
N ASP A 31 7.61 -3.81 -21.52
CA ASP A 31 7.33 -3.93 -22.95
C ASP A 31 8.27 -3.05 -23.82
N GLY A 32 8.82 -1.97 -23.24
CA GLY A 32 9.83 -1.14 -23.89
C GLY A 32 9.32 -0.24 -25.02
N GLU A 33 8.00 -0.18 -25.25
CA GLU A 33 7.36 0.69 -26.25
C GLU A 33 7.15 2.14 -25.78
N LEU A 34 7.41 2.42 -24.50
CA LEU A 34 7.24 3.75 -23.93
C LEU A 34 8.45 4.65 -24.20
N GLU A 35 8.17 5.85 -24.69
CA GLU A 35 9.11 6.96 -24.63
C GLU A 35 9.59 7.21 -23.20
N LEU A 36 10.85 7.59 -23.03
CA LEU A 36 11.48 7.74 -21.72
C LEU A 36 10.69 8.69 -20.79
N ALA A 37 10.14 9.78 -21.33
CA ALA A 37 9.30 10.71 -20.55
C ALA A 37 8.06 10.00 -19.98
N HIS A 38 7.40 9.15 -20.77
CA HIS A 38 6.23 8.39 -20.32
C HIS A 38 6.60 7.28 -19.33
N VAL A 39 7.81 6.72 -19.40
CA VAL A 39 8.30 5.78 -18.38
C VAL A 39 8.34 6.46 -17.01
N PHE A 40 8.85 7.69 -16.92
CA PHE A 40 8.85 8.44 -15.66
C PHE A 40 7.45 8.71 -15.13
N ASP A 41 6.50 9.08 -16.00
CA ASP A 41 5.11 9.31 -15.59
C ASP A 41 4.47 8.03 -15.03
N GLN A 42 4.63 6.91 -15.73
CA GLN A 42 4.14 5.61 -15.26
C GLN A 42 4.79 5.21 -13.93
N PHE A 43 6.11 5.40 -13.81
CA PHE A 43 6.85 5.07 -12.60
C PHE A 43 6.38 5.91 -11.39
N ALA A 44 6.15 7.21 -11.57
CA ALA A 44 5.63 8.08 -10.52
C ALA A 44 4.25 7.62 -10.02
N ILE A 45 3.38 7.16 -10.93
CA ILE A 45 2.07 6.60 -10.57
C ILE A 45 2.24 5.30 -9.76
N ALA A 46 3.14 4.41 -10.18
CA ALA A 46 3.41 3.17 -9.46
C ALA A 46 3.96 3.43 -8.04
N VAL A 47 4.90 4.37 -7.90
CA VAL A 47 5.44 4.79 -6.59
C VAL A 47 4.35 5.32 -5.67
N ASN A 48 3.42 6.13 -6.19
CA ASN A 48 2.30 6.63 -5.40
C ASN A 48 1.41 5.48 -4.91
N HIS A 49 1.11 4.49 -5.76
CA HIS A 49 0.38 3.30 -5.33
C HIS A 49 1.16 2.47 -4.31
N LEU A 50 2.48 2.33 -4.45
CA LEU A 50 3.33 1.63 -3.48
C LEU A 50 3.29 2.30 -2.10
N HIS A 51 3.35 3.63 -2.02
CA HIS A 51 3.20 4.36 -0.76
C HIS A 51 1.81 4.14 -0.13
N GLN A 52 0.75 4.08 -0.93
CA GLN A 52 -0.60 3.75 -0.43
C GLN A 52 -0.65 2.34 0.16
N CYS A 53 -0.06 1.37 -0.54
CA CYS A 53 0.07 -0.01 -0.09
C CYS A 53 0.86 -0.12 1.21
N GLU A 54 2.02 0.52 1.30
CA GLU A 54 2.87 0.53 2.49
C GLU A 54 2.12 1.11 3.69
N ALA A 55 1.50 2.28 3.54
CA ALA A 55 0.78 2.93 4.63
C ALA A 55 -0.43 2.11 5.10
N PHE A 56 -1.13 1.45 4.18
CA PHE A 56 -2.20 0.51 4.51
C PHE A 56 -1.67 -0.70 5.29
N LEU A 57 -0.61 -1.36 4.81
CA LEU A 57 -0.04 -2.54 5.45
C LEU A 57 0.49 -2.22 6.86
N ALA A 58 1.19 -1.10 7.02
CA ALA A 58 1.66 -0.63 8.32
C ALA A 58 0.51 -0.43 9.31
N GLN A 59 -0.62 0.13 8.85
CA GLN A 59 -1.81 0.27 9.68
C GLN A 59 -2.39 -1.10 10.09
N ARG A 60 -2.48 -2.05 9.16
CA ARG A 60 -3.02 -3.39 9.43
C ARG A 60 -2.14 -4.19 10.38
N GLN A 61 -0.82 -4.07 10.23
CA GLN A 61 0.15 -4.66 11.15
C GLN A 61 -0.06 -4.11 12.57
N HIS A 62 -0.12 -2.78 12.72
CA HIS A 62 -0.36 -2.18 14.04
C HIS A 62 -1.69 -2.62 14.67
N GLN A 63 -2.75 -2.76 13.86
CA GLN A 63 -4.03 -3.30 14.34
C GLN A 63 -3.90 -4.74 14.83
N MET A 64 -3.12 -5.58 14.14
CA MET A 64 -2.85 -6.95 14.56
C MET A 64 -2.06 -7.01 15.86
N ASP A 65 -1.03 -6.18 16.00
CA ASP A 65 -0.22 -6.10 17.23
C ASP A 65 -1.09 -5.78 18.44
N LEU A 66 -2.00 -4.80 18.32
CA LEU A 66 -2.95 -4.45 19.39
C LEU A 66 -3.93 -5.58 19.75
N LEU A 67 -4.39 -6.35 18.76
CA LEU A 67 -5.25 -7.51 19.00
C LEU A 67 -4.50 -8.61 19.77
N ILE A 68 -3.25 -8.86 19.39
CA ILE A 68 -2.38 -9.82 20.08
C ILE A 68 -2.12 -9.37 21.52
N GLU A 69 -1.78 -8.10 21.72
CA GLU A 69 -1.61 -7.51 23.05
C GLU A 69 -2.88 -7.68 23.90
N THR A 70 -4.07 -7.49 23.30
CA THR A 70 -5.35 -7.66 24.02
C THR A 70 -5.59 -9.11 24.42
N LEU A 71 -5.29 -10.08 23.54
CA LEU A 71 -5.46 -11.50 23.83
C LEU A 71 -4.48 -12.02 24.90
N ILE A 72 -3.24 -11.52 24.90
CA ILE A 72 -2.22 -11.95 25.87
C ILE A 72 -2.45 -11.32 27.25
N ASN A 73 -3.00 -10.12 27.30
CA ASN A 73 -3.26 -9.39 28.54
C ASN A 73 -4.68 -9.60 29.09
N ASP A 74 -5.46 -10.53 28.52
CA ASP A 74 -6.74 -10.94 29.08
C ASP A 74 -6.48 -11.82 30.32
N PRO A 75 -6.73 -11.33 31.55
CA PRO A 75 -6.44 -12.07 32.77
C PRO A 75 -7.40 -13.25 33.02
N ASP A 76 -8.43 -13.40 32.18
CA ASP A 76 -9.41 -14.49 32.24
C ASP A 76 -9.07 -15.66 31.25
N LEU A 77 -7.92 -15.61 30.57
CA LEU A 77 -7.31 -16.71 29.80
C LEU A 77 -6.12 -17.36 30.53
#